data_AF-A0A3B9LR14-F1
#
_entry.id   AF-A0A3B9LR14-F1
#
_cell.length_a   1.000
_cell.length_b   1.000
_cell.length_c   1.000
_cell.angle_alpha   90.00
_cell.angle_beta   90.00
_cell.angle_gamma   90.00
#
_symmetry.space_group_name_H-M   'P 1'
#
loop_
_entity.id
_entity.type
_entity.pdbx_description
1 polymer ?
#
loop_
_entity_poly.entity_id
_entity_poly.type
_entity_poly.pdbx_seq_one_letter_code
_entity_poly.pdbx_strand_id
1 'polypeptide(L)'
;MPRCVKVSKPCSTIKLITGLAGLSERVIDWAYTAAISDSTRVSLTSALVHSKNEYFQTVGGRIGFKMILFAKLLGLGEKTGINVRNEFQGRLPAAKSGFAVNHMSSHGDDFKVTAVQLATLVSAMANGGKLLARFVARTDPPVRFNPRVRRLVKIDPNVWRYMVPGMVGSVNYGSGRRAFDPFETIAGKTGTCKEDGA
;
A
#
# COMPACT_ATOMS: atom_id res chain seq x y z
N MET A 1 -18.44 -12.13 -13.03
CA MET A 1 -17.00 -11.90 -12.79
C MET A 1 -16.78 -11.44 -11.35
N PRO A 2 -15.85 -12.04 -10.59
CA PRO A 2 -15.63 -11.67 -9.18
C PRO A 2 -15.22 -10.20 -9.03
N ARG A 3 -15.78 -9.50 -8.04
CA ARG A 3 -15.47 -8.07 -7.80
C ARG A 3 -14.00 -7.85 -7.41
N CYS A 4 -13.38 -8.82 -6.74
CA CYS A 4 -12.01 -8.72 -6.24
C CYS A 4 -10.95 -8.58 -7.35
N VAL A 5 -11.25 -9.02 -8.57
CA VAL A 5 -10.36 -8.91 -9.73
C VAL A 5 -10.72 -7.77 -10.68
N LYS A 6 -11.74 -6.96 -10.36
CA LYS A 6 -12.01 -5.69 -11.07
C LYS A 6 -11.08 -4.60 -10.55
N VAL A 7 -10.81 -3.61 -11.40
CA VAL A 7 -9.93 -2.49 -11.06
C VAL A 7 -10.70 -1.35 -10.39
N SER A 8 -10.08 -0.72 -9.40
CA SER A 8 -10.55 0.50 -8.75
C SER A 8 -9.36 1.40 -8.39
N LYS A 9 -9.64 2.67 -8.04
CA LYS A 9 -8.62 3.57 -7.49
C LYS A 9 -8.27 3.06 -6.07
N PRO A 10 -6.98 2.91 -5.71
CA PRO A 10 -6.57 2.44 -4.39
C PRO A 10 -6.80 3.48 -3.28
N CYS A 11 -6.91 4.75 -3.66
CA CYS A 11 -7.18 5.84 -2.72
C CYS A 11 -6.11 5.87 -1.62
N SER A 12 -6.49 6.16 -0.37
CA SER A 12 -5.53 6.24 0.75
C SER A 12 -4.78 4.93 1.07
N THR A 13 -5.12 3.79 0.48
CA THR A 13 -4.31 2.56 0.66
C THR A 13 -2.93 2.67 0.01
N ILE A 14 -2.77 3.54 -1.00
CA ILE A 14 -1.48 3.77 -1.67
C ILE A 14 -0.40 4.31 -0.72
N LYS A 15 -0.82 4.95 0.38
CA LYS A 15 0.07 5.54 1.40
C LYS A 15 1.02 4.51 2.02
N LEU A 16 0.67 3.22 1.99
CA LEU A 16 1.60 2.15 2.39
C LEU A 16 2.83 2.09 1.48
N ILE A 17 2.65 2.22 0.17
CA ILE A 17 3.76 2.25 -0.79
C ILE A 17 4.55 3.54 -0.61
N THR A 18 3.89 4.67 -0.41
CA THR A 18 4.56 5.96 -0.21
C THR A 18 5.42 5.99 1.06
N GLY A 19 4.91 5.45 2.18
CA GLY A 19 5.68 5.34 3.42
C GLY A 19 6.89 4.42 3.27
N LEU A 20 6.70 3.26 2.65
CA LEU A 20 7.78 2.31 2.38
C LEU A 20 8.84 2.87 1.43
N ALA A 21 8.42 3.51 0.35
CA ALA A 21 9.32 4.18 -0.58
C ALA A 21 10.07 5.33 0.10
N GLY A 22 9.38 6.12 0.94
CA GLY A 22 9.99 7.23 1.67
C GLY A 22 11.07 6.78 2.66
N LEU A 23 10.87 5.66 3.34
CA LEU A 23 11.89 5.04 4.19
C LEU A 23 13.04 4.48 3.36
N SER A 24 12.74 3.77 2.26
CA SER A 24 13.75 3.13 1.41
C SER A 24 14.66 4.14 0.69
N GLU A 25 14.10 5.28 0.27
CA GLU A 25 14.81 6.37 -0.39
C GLU A 25 15.39 7.39 0.59
N ARG A 26 15.28 7.14 1.91
CA ARG A 26 15.76 8.04 2.98
C ARG A 26 15.19 9.46 2.91
N VAL A 27 13.98 9.60 2.35
CA VAL A 27 13.21 10.85 2.33
C VAL A 27 12.55 11.11 3.67
N ILE A 28 12.16 10.04 4.37
CA ILE A 28 11.76 10.07 5.76
C ILE A 28 13.03 9.98 6.60
N ASP A 29 13.20 10.90 7.55
CA ASP A 29 14.43 11.00 8.32
C ASP A 29 14.60 9.86 9.34
N TRP A 30 15.75 9.87 10.04
CA TRP A 30 16.09 8.89 11.07
C TRP A 30 15.16 8.93 12.30
N ALA A 31 14.51 10.06 12.56
CA ALA A 31 13.49 10.20 13.59
C ALA A 31 12.11 9.72 13.10
N TYR A 32 12.05 9.16 11.88
CA TYR A 32 10.84 8.72 11.19
C TYR A 32 9.84 9.85 11.01
N THR A 33 10.32 11.08 10.79
CA THR A 33 9.52 12.27 10.54
C THR A 33 9.77 12.87 9.17
N ALA A 34 8.82 13.68 8.72
CA ALA A 34 9.00 14.58 7.60
C ALA A 34 8.47 15.96 7.96
N ALA A 35 9.21 17.01 7.58
CA ALA A 35 8.73 18.39 7.61
C ALA A 35 7.67 18.59 6.53
N ILE A 36 6.43 18.86 6.93
CA ILE A 36 5.30 19.15 6.03
C ILE A 36 5.11 20.66 5.85
N SER A 37 5.68 21.46 6.75
CA SER A 37 5.87 22.91 6.66
C SER A 37 7.12 23.30 7.46
N ASP A 38 7.49 24.58 7.44
CA ASP A 38 8.68 25.09 8.16
C ASP A 38 8.59 24.89 9.68
N SER A 39 7.38 24.94 10.23
CA SER A 39 7.12 24.80 11.67
C SER A 39 6.62 23.42 12.10
N THR A 40 6.25 22.55 11.14
CA THR A 40 5.55 21.30 11.45
C THR A 40 6.26 20.09 10.89
N ARG A 41 6.70 19.21 11.81
CA ARG A 41 7.15 17.85 11.51
C ARG A 41 6.11 16.84 11.97
N VAL A 42 5.88 15.82 11.16
CA VAL A 42 4.94 14.74 11.49
C VAL A 42 5.69 13.41 11.41
N SER A 43 5.43 12.50 12.35
CA SER A 43 5.96 11.15 12.30
C SER A 43 5.19 10.27 11.31
N LEU A 44 5.89 9.31 10.70
CA LEU A 44 5.30 8.29 9.83
C LEU A 44 4.16 7.55 10.54
N THR A 45 4.35 7.22 11.82
CA THR A 45 3.33 6.57 12.65
C THR A 45 2.06 7.41 12.72
N SER A 46 2.15 8.69 13.12
CA SER A 46 0.98 9.58 13.19
C SER A 46 0.33 9.78 11.82
N ALA A 47 1.15 9.92 10.76
CA ALA A 47 0.65 10.07 9.41
C ALA A 47 -0.14 8.83 8.93
N LEU A 48 0.33 7.61 9.25
CA LEU A 48 -0.38 6.37 8.93
C LEU A 48 -1.67 6.21 9.76
N VAL A 49 -1.62 6.51 11.06
CA VAL A 49 -2.77 6.46 11.99
C VAL A 49 -3.94 7.29 11.44
N HIS A 50 -3.66 8.57 11.17
CA HIS A 50 -4.67 9.55 10.77
C HIS A 50 -4.82 9.69 9.25
N SER A 51 -4.07 8.92 8.46
CA SER A 51 -4.09 9.00 7.00
C SER A 51 -3.79 10.42 6.48
N LYS A 52 -2.79 11.11 7.07
CA LYS A 52 -2.52 12.54 6.84
C LYS A 52 -2.02 12.84 5.42
N ASN A 53 -2.87 13.43 4.58
CA ASN A 53 -2.58 13.63 3.16
C ASN A 53 -1.33 14.47 2.93
N GLU A 54 -1.18 15.58 3.66
CA GLU A 54 -0.08 16.54 3.52
C GLU A 54 1.26 15.84 3.70
N TYR A 55 1.36 14.93 4.67
CA TYR A 55 2.56 14.12 4.89
C TYR A 55 2.93 13.27 3.67
N PHE A 56 1.97 12.50 3.14
CA PHE A 56 2.23 11.63 1.99
C PHE A 56 2.38 12.39 0.67
N GLN A 57 1.80 13.58 0.56
CA GLN A 57 2.04 14.51 -0.53
C GLN A 57 3.48 15.03 -0.50
N THR A 58 3.95 15.49 0.66
CA THR A 58 5.33 15.98 0.83
C THR A 58 6.36 14.87 0.59
N VAL A 59 6.17 13.70 1.22
CA VAL A 59 7.07 12.56 1.04
C VAL A 59 7.04 12.08 -0.42
N GLY A 60 5.86 11.93 -1.00
CA GLY A 60 5.69 11.52 -2.40
C GLY A 60 6.31 12.49 -3.40
N GLY A 61 6.14 13.80 -3.19
CA GLY A 61 6.74 14.84 -4.02
C GLY A 61 8.27 14.81 -4.00
N ARG A 62 8.87 14.54 -2.83
CA ARG A 62 10.32 14.40 -2.68
C ARG A 62 10.88 13.11 -3.31
N ILE A 63 10.13 12.00 -3.25
CA ILE A 63 10.48 10.77 -3.97
C ILE A 63 10.36 10.97 -5.48
N GLY A 64 9.39 11.79 -5.91
CA GLY A 64 9.08 12.00 -7.31
C GLY A 64 8.39 10.79 -7.95
N PHE A 65 8.41 10.75 -9.28
CA PHE A 65 7.77 9.67 -10.05
C PHE A 65 8.41 8.28 -9.81
N LYS A 66 9.62 8.23 -9.22
CA LYS A 66 10.30 6.99 -8.81
C LYS A 66 9.46 6.11 -7.88
N MET A 67 8.48 6.69 -7.17
CA MET A 67 7.49 5.96 -6.36
C MET A 67 6.82 4.80 -7.14
N ILE A 68 6.62 4.96 -8.46
CA ILE A 68 6.01 3.93 -9.31
C ILE A 68 6.81 2.63 -9.34
N LEU A 69 8.14 2.70 -9.15
CA LEU A 69 9.01 1.52 -9.11
C LEU A 69 8.69 0.65 -7.89
N PHE A 70 8.41 1.27 -6.74
CA PHE A 70 8.00 0.55 -5.53
C PHE A 70 6.61 -0.07 -5.69
N ALA A 71 5.67 0.63 -6.33
CA ALA A 71 4.36 0.08 -6.64
C ALA A 71 4.46 -1.18 -7.53
N LYS A 72 5.26 -1.12 -8.60
CA LYS A 72 5.53 -2.27 -9.48
C LYS A 72 6.24 -3.40 -8.74
N LEU A 73 7.26 -3.09 -7.94
CA LEU A 73 8.03 -4.04 -7.15
C LEU A 73 7.11 -4.85 -6.23
N LEU A 74 6.15 -4.18 -5.59
CA LEU A 74 5.14 -4.75 -4.70
C LEU A 74 3.94 -5.38 -5.42
N GLY A 75 3.99 -5.50 -6.75
CA GLY A 75 3.03 -6.28 -7.54
C GLY A 75 1.78 -5.53 -7.99
N LEU A 76 1.75 -4.20 -7.88
CA LEU A 76 0.70 -3.41 -8.52
C LEU A 76 0.98 -3.29 -10.03
N GLY A 77 -0.08 -3.27 -10.83
CA GLY A 77 0.02 -3.15 -12.29
C GLY A 77 0.34 -4.47 -13.03
N GLU A 78 0.38 -5.59 -12.31
CA GLU A 78 0.55 -6.94 -12.88
C GLU A 78 -0.49 -7.93 -12.33
N LYS A 79 -0.83 -8.96 -13.11
CA LYS A 79 -1.72 -10.03 -12.64
C LYS A 79 -1.09 -10.76 -11.46
N THR A 80 -1.89 -11.07 -10.44
CA THR A 80 -1.47 -11.83 -9.24
C THR A 80 -1.42 -13.34 -9.50
N GLY A 81 -2.10 -13.81 -10.55
CA GLY A 81 -2.13 -15.22 -10.91
C GLY A 81 -3.07 -16.02 -10.04
N ILE A 82 -4.09 -15.39 -9.43
CA ILE A 82 -5.08 -15.97 -8.51
C ILE A 82 -6.03 -16.99 -9.17
N ASN A 83 -5.61 -17.70 -10.22
CA ASN A 83 -6.31 -18.80 -10.92
C ASN A 83 -7.82 -18.60 -11.19
N VAL A 84 -8.26 -17.35 -11.37
CA VAL A 84 -9.62 -16.98 -11.78
C VAL A 84 -9.62 -16.41 -13.19
N ARG A 85 -10.74 -16.58 -13.89
CA ARG A 85 -10.93 -16.01 -15.23
C ARG A 85 -10.99 -14.48 -15.16
N ASN A 86 -10.53 -13.85 -16.24
CA ASN A 86 -10.60 -12.41 -16.46
C ASN A 86 -9.89 -11.56 -15.40
N GLU A 87 -8.82 -12.04 -14.77
CA GLU A 87 -8.05 -11.18 -13.86
C GLU A 87 -7.51 -9.93 -14.59
N PHE A 88 -7.92 -8.73 -14.15
CA PHE A 88 -7.35 -7.49 -14.65
C PHE A 88 -5.96 -7.26 -14.05
N GLN A 89 -5.02 -6.79 -14.88
CA GLN A 89 -3.67 -6.43 -14.43
C GLN A 89 -3.62 -5.07 -13.72
N GLY A 90 -4.68 -4.26 -13.77
CA GLY A 90 -4.62 -2.87 -13.35
C GLY A 90 -3.97 -1.94 -14.37
N ARG A 91 -3.74 -0.70 -13.98
CA ARG A 91 -3.03 0.34 -14.73
C ARG A 91 -2.33 1.25 -13.73
N LEU A 92 -1.05 1.50 -13.98
CA LEU A 92 -0.26 2.46 -13.22
C LEU A 92 -0.09 3.74 -14.05
N PRO A 93 0.06 4.91 -13.40
CA PRO A 93 0.50 6.12 -14.09
C PRO A 93 1.77 5.87 -14.92
N ALA A 94 1.77 6.34 -16.18
CA ALA A 94 2.91 6.20 -17.09
C ALA A 94 3.92 7.36 -16.94
N ALA A 95 3.41 8.56 -16.64
CA ALA A 95 4.20 9.73 -16.31
C ALA A 95 3.39 10.67 -15.41
N LYS A 96 4.05 11.32 -14.45
CA LYS A 96 3.54 12.41 -13.62
C LYS A 96 4.69 13.35 -13.25
N SER A 97 4.40 14.64 -13.12
CA SER A 97 5.37 15.66 -12.69
C SER A 97 4.71 16.67 -11.76
N GLY A 98 5.54 17.45 -11.05
CA GLY A 98 5.09 18.49 -10.14
C GLY A 98 4.09 18.01 -9.10
N PHE A 99 3.07 18.83 -8.83
CA PHE A 99 2.06 18.56 -7.81
C PHE A 99 1.22 17.29 -8.09
N ALA A 100 1.12 16.85 -9.35
CA ALA A 100 0.37 15.64 -9.68
C ALA A 100 1.02 14.37 -9.08
N VAL A 101 2.33 14.36 -8.83
CA VAL A 101 3.03 13.29 -8.10
C VAL A 101 2.58 13.22 -6.64
N ASN A 102 2.29 14.37 -6.03
CA ASN A 102 1.87 14.44 -4.64
C ASN A 102 0.52 13.76 -4.46
N HIS A 103 -0.43 14.06 -5.36
CA HIS A 103 -1.76 13.46 -5.36
C HIS A 103 -1.73 11.97 -5.74
N MET A 104 -0.91 11.59 -6.72
CA MET A 104 -0.59 10.20 -7.03
C MET A 104 -0.13 9.42 -5.78
N SER A 105 0.75 10.02 -4.98
CA SER A 105 1.37 9.36 -3.81
C SER A 105 0.50 9.37 -2.54
N SER A 106 -0.54 10.20 -2.47
CA SER A 106 -1.41 10.33 -1.29
C SER A 106 -2.82 9.78 -1.52
N HIS A 107 -3.36 10.03 -2.71
CA HIS A 107 -4.72 9.67 -3.12
C HIS A 107 -4.76 8.56 -4.16
N GLY A 108 -3.61 8.11 -4.67
CA GLY A 108 -3.58 7.04 -5.67
C GLY A 108 -4.18 7.49 -6.99
N ASP A 109 -4.06 8.77 -7.33
CA ASP A 109 -4.55 9.32 -8.59
C ASP A 109 -3.90 8.59 -9.77
N ASP A 110 -4.73 8.32 -10.77
CA ASP A 110 -4.39 7.55 -11.98
C ASP A 110 -3.92 6.11 -11.77
N PHE A 111 -3.95 5.60 -10.54
CA PHE A 111 -3.88 4.17 -10.30
C PHE A 111 -5.24 3.51 -10.56
N LYS A 112 -5.20 2.34 -11.19
CA LYS A 112 -6.28 1.37 -11.24
C LYS A 112 -5.70 0.03 -10.80
N VAL A 113 -6.12 -0.49 -9.66
CA VAL A 113 -5.61 -1.75 -9.11
C VAL A 113 -6.76 -2.65 -8.69
N THR A 114 -6.51 -3.95 -8.59
CA THR A 114 -7.52 -4.90 -8.09
C THR A 114 -7.43 -5.08 -6.58
N ALA A 115 -8.51 -5.53 -5.95
CA ALA A 115 -8.49 -5.84 -4.52
C ALA A 115 -7.49 -6.96 -4.21
N VAL A 116 -7.30 -7.91 -5.14
CA VAL A 116 -6.30 -8.99 -4.99
C VAL A 116 -4.86 -8.44 -5.05
N GLN A 117 -4.60 -7.42 -5.85
CA GLN A 117 -3.30 -6.73 -5.85
C GLN A 117 -3.03 -6.04 -4.51
N LEU A 118 -4.03 -5.36 -3.93
CA LEU A 118 -3.91 -4.76 -2.59
C LEU A 118 -3.71 -5.80 -1.49
N ALA A 119 -4.41 -6.94 -1.56
CA ALA A 119 -4.18 -8.06 -0.65
C ALA A 119 -2.75 -8.61 -0.81
N THR A 120 -2.24 -8.68 -2.05
CA THR A 120 -0.85 -9.10 -2.34
C THR A 120 0.17 -8.15 -1.74
N LEU A 121 -0.03 -6.85 -1.87
CA LEU A 121 0.77 -5.81 -1.25
C LEU A 121 0.85 -6.00 0.28
N VAL A 122 -0.30 -6.08 0.97
CA VAL A 122 -0.33 -6.17 2.43
C VAL A 122 0.26 -7.49 2.93
N SER A 123 -0.01 -8.61 2.26
CA SER A 123 0.60 -9.89 2.65
C SER A 123 2.11 -9.89 2.44
N ALA A 124 2.63 -9.23 1.39
CA ALA A 124 4.06 -9.08 1.21
C ALA A 124 4.69 -8.25 2.34
N MET A 125 4.02 -7.18 2.79
CA MET A 125 4.46 -6.42 3.97
C MET A 125 4.50 -7.27 5.23
N ALA A 126 3.52 -8.15 5.42
CA ALA A 126 3.42 -9.01 6.61
C ALA A 126 4.44 -10.17 6.64
N ASN A 127 4.92 -10.63 5.48
CA ASN A 127 5.77 -11.83 5.38
C ASN A 127 7.22 -11.55 4.94
N GLY A 128 7.69 -10.31 5.12
CA GLY A 128 9.07 -9.90 4.83
C GLY A 128 9.37 -9.74 3.33
N GLY A 129 8.39 -9.28 2.55
CA GLY A 129 8.54 -8.94 1.14
C GLY A 129 8.30 -10.10 0.16
N LYS A 130 7.72 -11.23 0.60
CA LYS A 130 7.45 -12.38 -0.27
C LYS A 130 6.09 -12.24 -0.95
N LEU A 131 6.09 -11.95 -2.25
CA LEU A 131 4.88 -12.03 -3.06
C LEU A 131 4.60 -13.50 -3.38
N LEU A 132 3.58 -14.06 -2.75
CA LEU A 132 3.13 -15.42 -2.98
C LEU A 132 2.22 -15.50 -4.21
N ALA A 133 2.35 -16.57 -4.99
CA ALA A 133 1.36 -16.95 -5.99
C ALA A 133 0.02 -17.20 -5.28
N ARG A 134 -1.01 -16.47 -5.70
CA ARG A 134 -2.34 -16.58 -5.10
C ARG A 134 -3.10 -17.73 -5.74
N PHE A 135 -3.96 -18.36 -4.96
CA PHE A 135 -4.82 -19.43 -5.44
C PHE A 135 -6.14 -19.43 -4.65
N VAL A 136 -7.25 -19.57 -5.34
CA VAL A 136 -8.57 -19.88 -4.77
C VAL A 136 -8.77 -21.38 -4.88
N ALA A 137 -8.91 -22.03 -3.72
CA ALA A 137 -9.27 -23.43 -3.63
C ALA A 137 -10.64 -23.70 -4.25
N ARG A 138 -10.76 -24.79 -5.00
CA ARG A 138 -12.02 -25.23 -5.65
C ARG A 138 -12.65 -26.45 -4.99
N THR A 139 -11.99 -27.01 -3.98
CA THR A 139 -12.41 -28.20 -3.23
C THR A 139 -12.19 -27.96 -1.75
N ASP A 140 -12.96 -28.66 -0.93
CA ASP A 140 -12.75 -28.77 0.51
C ASP A 140 -12.63 -30.28 0.87
N PRO A 141 -11.46 -30.75 1.34
CA PRO A 141 -10.25 -29.99 1.58
C PRO A 141 -9.59 -29.48 0.28
N PRO A 142 -8.85 -28.36 0.33
CA PRO A 142 -8.09 -27.87 -0.80
C PRO A 142 -7.04 -28.91 -1.23
N VAL A 143 -7.03 -29.30 -2.51
CA VAL A 143 -5.94 -30.14 -3.06
C VAL A 143 -4.61 -29.42 -2.83
N ARG A 144 -3.76 -30.00 -1.96
CA ARG A 144 -2.39 -29.59 -1.57
C ARG A 144 -2.03 -28.14 -1.93
N PHE A 145 -2.33 -27.20 -1.02
CA PHE A 145 -1.82 -25.84 -1.10
C PHE A 145 -0.28 -25.84 -0.95
N ASN A 146 0.44 -25.56 -2.04
CA ASN A 146 1.89 -25.37 -2.01
C ASN A 146 2.20 -23.89 -2.26
N PRO A 147 2.52 -23.09 -1.22
CA PRO A 147 2.76 -21.66 -1.38
C PRO A 147 4.03 -21.43 -2.20
N ARG A 148 3.88 -20.92 -3.42
CA ARG A 148 5.01 -20.56 -4.28
C ARG A 148 5.36 -19.09 -4.12
N VAL A 149 6.61 -18.78 -3.80
CA VAL A 149 7.11 -17.40 -3.82
C VAL A 149 7.34 -17.00 -5.27
N ARG A 150 6.56 -16.04 -5.76
CA ARG A 150 6.69 -15.51 -7.12
C ARG A 150 7.76 -14.44 -7.23
N ARG A 151 7.95 -13.66 -6.15
CA ARG A 151 8.97 -12.61 -6.07
C ARG A 151 9.35 -12.35 -4.62
N LEU A 152 10.63 -12.14 -4.38
CA LEU A 152 11.14 -11.60 -3.12
C LEU A 152 11.51 -10.13 -3.32
N VAL A 153 10.86 -9.24 -2.58
CA VAL A 153 11.14 -7.82 -2.53
C VAL A 153 12.28 -7.58 -1.56
N LYS A 154 13.47 -7.26 -2.08
CA LYS A 154 14.67 -6.97 -1.29
C LYS A 154 14.62 -5.52 -0.77
N ILE A 155 13.88 -5.33 0.32
CA ILE A 155 13.85 -4.08 1.09
C ILE A 155 14.41 -4.39 2.48
N ASP A 156 15.11 -3.43 3.07
CA ASP A 156 15.65 -3.52 4.43
C ASP A 156 14.55 -3.99 5.40
N PRO A 157 14.77 -5.08 6.17
CA PRO A 157 13.81 -5.58 7.14
C PRO A 157 13.24 -4.52 8.09
N ASN A 158 14.05 -3.51 8.44
CA ASN A 158 13.66 -2.42 9.32
C ASN A 158 12.58 -1.53 8.69
N VAL A 159 12.58 -1.34 7.36
CA VAL A 159 11.54 -0.57 6.66
C VAL A 159 10.16 -1.17 6.91
N TRP A 160 10.02 -2.51 6.85
CA TRP A 160 8.75 -3.16 7.17
C TRP A 160 8.37 -2.92 8.63
N ARG A 161 9.33 -3.08 9.55
CA ARG A 161 9.11 -2.90 11.00
C ARG A 161 8.64 -1.49 11.34
N TYR A 162 9.15 -0.46 10.67
CA TYR A 162 8.73 0.94 10.93
C TYR A 162 7.34 1.27 10.40
N MET A 163 6.82 0.52 9.42
CA MET A 163 5.45 0.71 8.95
C MET A 163 4.41 0.16 9.94
N VAL A 164 4.73 -0.94 10.63
CA VAL A 164 3.77 -1.70 11.47
C VAL A 164 3.15 -0.86 12.58
N PRO A 165 3.90 -0.09 13.41
CA PRO A 165 3.28 0.70 14.47
C PRO A 165 2.21 1.68 13.98
N GLY A 166 2.44 2.32 12.84
CA GLY A 166 1.46 3.23 12.23
C GLY A 166 0.22 2.50 11.69
N MET A 167 0.41 1.30 11.14
CA MET A 167 -0.69 0.44 10.67
C MET A 167 -1.53 -0.11 11.83
N VAL A 168 -0.89 -0.53 12.92
CA VAL A 168 -1.58 -0.97 14.16
C VAL A 168 -2.31 0.20 14.80
N GLY A 169 -1.65 1.36 14.93
CA GLY A 169 -2.28 2.55 15.48
C GLY A 169 -3.46 3.04 14.65
N SER A 170 -3.42 2.85 13.31
CA SER A 170 -4.57 3.13 12.44
C SER A 170 -5.82 2.36 12.88
N VAL A 171 -5.67 1.12 13.33
CA VAL A 171 -6.77 0.28 13.78
C VAL A 171 -7.12 0.55 15.24
N ASN A 172 -6.13 0.70 16.13
CA ASN A 172 -6.42 0.85 17.56
C ASN A 172 -7.10 2.19 17.91
N TYR A 173 -6.66 3.29 17.29
CA TYR A 173 -7.11 4.64 17.65
C TYR A 173 -7.16 5.61 16.47
N GLY A 174 -6.98 5.12 15.24
CA GLY A 174 -6.94 5.93 14.04
C GLY A 174 -8.13 5.72 13.11
N SER A 175 -7.89 5.95 11.82
CA SER A 175 -8.92 5.89 10.79
C SER A 175 -9.55 4.49 10.58
N GLY A 176 -8.85 3.43 10.98
CA GLY A 176 -9.23 2.02 10.83
C GLY A 176 -9.99 1.42 12.01
N ARG A 177 -10.44 2.22 12.98
CA ARG A 177 -11.05 1.75 14.24
C ARG A 177 -12.16 0.71 14.14
N ARG A 178 -12.89 0.69 13.01
CA ARG A 178 -13.93 -0.32 12.75
C ARG A 178 -13.40 -1.74 12.59
N ALA A 179 -12.10 -1.92 12.36
CA ALA A 179 -11.44 -3.21 12.25
C ALA A 179 -10.75 -3.62 13.55
N PHE A 180 -10.97 -2.91 14.67
CA PHE A 180 -10.37 -3.24 15.95
C PHE A 180 -10.97 -4.54 16.52
N ASP A 181 -10.10 -5.37 17.07
CA ASP A 181 -10.44 -6.57 17.82
C ASP A 181 -9.63 -6.57 19.13
N PRO A 182 -10.25 -6.69 20.31
CA PRO A 182 -9.53 -6.71 21.59
C PRO A 182 -8.66 -7.96 21.80
N PHE A 183 -8.85 -9.03 21.02
CA PHE A 183 -8.13 -10.29 21.16
C PHE A 183 -6.97 -10.45 20.17
N GLU A 184 -6.88 -9.58 19.16
CA GLU A 184 -5.91 -9.70 18.07
C GLU A 184 -5.18 -8.39 17.80
N THR A 185 -3.89 -8.47 17.43
CA THR A 185 -3.15 -7.28 16.96
C THR A 185 -3.35 -7.10 15.46
N ILE A 186 -4.21 -6.15 15.08
CA ILE A 186 -4.56 -5.90 13.69
C ILE A 186 -3.77 -4.69 13.15
N ALA A 187 -2.95 -4.93 12.13
CA ALA A 187 -2.28 -3.88 11.36
C ALA A 187 -3.06 -3.59 10.08
N GLY A 188 -3.49 -2.35 9.87
CA GLY A 188 -4.36 -2.01 8.74
C GLY A 188 -4.12 -0.62 8.15
N LYS A 189 -4.77 -0.39 7.01
CA LYS A 189 -4.85 0.94 6.38
C LYS A 189 -6.20 1.12 5.71
N THR A 190 -6.84 2.26 5.98
CA THR A 190 -8.07 2.67 5.32
C THR A 190 -7.82 3.24 3.92
N GLY A 191 -8.77 2.98 3.02
CA GLY A 191 -8.90 3.64 1.73
C GLY A 191 -10.22 4.38 1.65
N THR A 192 -10.18 5.71 1.60
CA THR A 192 -11.36 6.53 1.30
C THR A 192 -11.17 7.16 -0.07
N CYS A 193 -12.04 6.78 -0.99
CA CYS A 193 -12.13 7.41 -2.31
C CYS A 193 -13.18 8.50 -2.22
N LYS A 194 -12.80 9.74 -2.53
CA LYS A 194 -13.77 10.72 -2.99
C LYS A 194 -13.92 10.50 -4.48
N GLU A 195 -15.14 10.31 -4.95
CA GLU A 195 -15.44 10.44 -6.36
C GLU A 195 -15.29 11.92 -6.68
N ASP A 196 -14.31 12.26 -7.53
CA ASP A 196 -14.39 13.53 -8.23
C ASP A 196 -15.66 13.43 -9.08
N GLY A 197 -16.59 14.37 -8.90
CA GLY A 197 -17.93 14.34 -9.49
C GLY A 197 -17.90 13.99 -10.98
N ALA A 198 -18.93 13.25 -11.40
CA ALA A 198 -19.19 12.83 -12.78
C ALA A 198 -19.09 13.99 -13.78
#